data_AF-A0A9E5YCN8-F1
#
_entry.id   AF-A0A9E5YCN8-F1
#
_cell.length_a   1.000
_cell.length_b   1.000
_cell.length_c   1.000
_cell.angle_alpha   90.00
_cell.angle_beta   90.00
_cell.angle_gamma   90.00
#
_symmetry.space_group_name_H-M   'P 1'
#
loop_
_entity.id
_entity.type
_entity.pdbx_description
1 polymer ?
#
loop_
_entity_poly.entity_id
_entity_poly.type
_entity_poly.pdbx_seq_one_letter_code
_entity_poly.pdbx_strand_id
1 'polypeptide(L)' 'LNAKHPITIAVMGCEVNGPGEAKNAYIGIAAGKGSGVIFKKGKVIKRVKKRDFVKEIIKNL' A
#
# COMPACT_ATOMS: atom_id res chain seq x y z
N LEU A 1 -10.18 13.99 -7.17
CA LEU A 1 -8.73 13.93 -7.46
C LEU A 1 -8.47 14.79 -8.69
N ASN A 2 -7.89 15.99 -8.52
CA ASN A 2 -7.42 16.78 -9.66
C ASN A 2 -6.17 16.07 -10.19
N ALA A 3 -6.23 15.53 -11.42
CA ALA A 3 -5.19 14.69 -12.03
C ALA A 3 -3.90 15.44 -12.40
N LYS A 4 -3.50 16.45 -11.61
CA LYS A 4 -2.39 17.36 -11.91
C LYS A 4 -1.04 16.88 -11.36
N HIS A 5 -1.01 15.86 -10.50
CA HIS A 5 0.24 15.29 -10.00
C HIS A 5 0.25 13.77 -10.11
N PRO A 6 1.32 13.16 -10.64
CA PRO A 6 1.49 11.72 -10.62
C PRO A 6 1.54 11.25 -9.16
N ILE A 7 0.82 10.17 -8.88
CA ILE A 7 0.86 9.49 -7.59
C ILE A 7 1.67 8.21 -7.72
N THR A 8 2.55 7.98 -6.75
CA THR A 8 3.31 6.73 -6.68
C THR A 8 2.57 5.73 -5.81
N ILE A 9 2.26 4.57 -6.38
CA ILE A 9 1.64 3.43 -5.70
C ILE A 9 2.66 2.29 -5.65
N ALA A 10 2.97 1.79 -4.45
CA ALA A 10 3.90 0.69 -4.25
C ALA A 10 3.17 -0.65 -4.06
N VAL A 11 3.66 -1.71 -4.72
CA VAL A 11 3.14 -3.08 -4.59
C VAL A 11 4.30 -4.04 -4.35
N MET A 12 4.36 -4.63 -3.17
CA MET A 12 5.49 -5.45 -2.71
C MET A 12 5.03 -6.86 -2.31
N GLY A 13 5.91 -7.85 -2.49
CA GLY A 13 5.63 -9.27 -2.21
C GLY A 13 6.04 -9.78 -0.82
N CYS A 14 6.58 -8.94 0.05
CA CYS A 14 7.02 -9.31 1.40
C CYS A 14 6.69 -8.21 2.42
N GLU A 15 5.99 -8.56 3.50
CA GLU A 15 5.62 -7.64 4.57
C GLU A 15 6.78 -7.14 5.44
N VAL A 16 7.92 -7.85 5.39
CA VAL A 16 9.12 -7.51 6.18
C VAL A 16 9.88 -6.35 5.52
N ASN A 17 10.20 -6.47 4.23
CA ASN A 17 10.99 -5.47 3.50
C ASN A 17 10.13 -4.40 2.81
N GLY A 18 8.90 -4.75 2.44
CA GLY A 18 8.01 -3.88 1.67
C GLY A 18 7.72 -2.50 2.29
N PRO A 19 7.61 -2.34 3.64
CA PRO A 19 7.46 -1.02 4.25
C PRO A 19 8.62 -0.06 3.99
N GLY A 20 9.86 -0.58 3.95
CA GLY A 20 11.06 0.22 3.68
C GLY A 20 11.13 0.68 2.22
N GLU A 21 10.92 -0.26 1.29
CA GLU A 21 10.91 -0.02 -0.16
C GLU A 21 9.81 0.97 -0.59
N ALA A 22 8.68 0.96 0.13
CA ALA A 22 7.54 1.80 -0.18
C ALA A 22 7.48 3.14 0.56
N LYS A 23 8.50 3.49 1.35
CA LYS A 23 8.51 4.71 2.18
C LYS A 23 8.24 6.00 1.39
N ASN A 24 8.70 6.05 0.14
CA ASN A 24 8.55 7.20 -0.75
C ASN A 24 7.24 7.17 -1.57
N ALA A 25 6.48 6.08 -1.51
CA ALA A 25 5.19 6.00 -2.19
C ALA A 25 4.14 6.81 -1.41
N TYR A 26 3.18 7.37 -2.15
CA TYR A 26 2.03 8.01 -1.51
C TYR A 26 1.23 6.97 -0.73
N ILE A 27 0.98 5.82 -1.37
CA ILE A 27 0.34 4.65 -0.77
C ILE A 27 1.02 3.39 -1.29
N GLY A 28 0.92 2.29 -0.54
CA GLY A 28 1.12 0.99 -1.13
C GLY A 28 0.74 -0.15 -0.21
N ILE A 29 1.04 -1.35 -0.68
CA ILE A 29 0.76 -2.61 0.00
C ILE A 29 1.98 -3.54 -0.06
N ALA A 30 2.30 -4.13 1.08
CA ALA A 30 3.20 -5.27 1.15
C ALA A 30 2.38 -6.52 1.47
N ALA A 31 2.26 -7.41 0.50
CA ALA A 31 1.46 -8.62 0.60
C ALA A 31 2.31 -9.81 1.05
N GLY A 32 1.67 -10.76 1.72
CA GLY A 32 2.21 -12.07 2.08
C GLY A 32 1.14 -13.13 1.90
N LYS A 33 1.22 -14.24 2.65
CA LYS A 33 0.31 -15.38 2.49
C LYS A 33 -1.11 -15.04 2.97
N GLY A 34 -1.96 -14.56 2.05
CA GLY A 34 -3.38 -14.28 2.26
C GLY A 34 -3.71 -12.95 2.96
N SER A 35 -2.71 -12.22 3.44
CA SER A 35 -2.86 -10.90 4.06
C SER A 35 -1.78 -9.93 3.58
N GLY A 36 -1.96 -8.65 3.85
CA GLY A 36 -1.00 -7.62 3.50
C GLY A 36 -1.12 -6.40 4.40
N VAL A 37 -0.07 -5.58 4.44
CA VAL A 37 -0.01 -4.35 5.21
C VAL A 37 -0.10 -3.18 4.25
N ILE A 38 -1.06 -2.28 4.49
CA ILE A 38 -1.21 -1.03 3.75
C ILE A 38 -0.44 0.06 4.48
N PHE A 39 0.31 0.84 3.72
CA PHE A 39 1.02 2.02 4.20
C PHE A 39 0.68 3.24 3.34
N LYS A 40 0.71 4.41 3.96
CA LYS A 40 0.50 5.71 3.31
C LYS A 40 1.50 6.70 3.84
N LYS A 41 2.24 7.35 2.93
CA LYS A 41 3.31 8.32 3.27
C LYS A 41 4.28 7.77 4.33
N GLY A 42 4.75 6.54 4.13
CA GLY A 42 5.69 5.86 5.03
C GLY A 42 5.13 5.39 6.38
N LYS A 43 3.82 5.48 6.63
CA LYS A 43 3.17 4.99 7.86
C LYS A 43 2.26 3.81 7.59
N VAL A 44 2.31 2.79 8.44
CA VAL A 44 1.35 1.67 8.41
C VAL A 44 -0.04 2.17 8.76
N ILE A 45 -1.02 1.91 7.90
CA ILE A 45 -2.44 2.19 8.16
C ILE A 45 -3.09 0.99 8.83
N LYS A 46 -3.03 -0.18 8.17
CA LYS A 46 -3.68 -1.40 8.64
C LYS A 46 -3.22 -2.65 7.91
N ARG A 47 -3.49 -3.80 8.52
CA ARG A 47 -3.44 -5.12 7.89
C ARG A 47 -4.79 -5.46 7.26
N VAL A 48 -4.78 -6.03 6.06
CA VAL A 48 -5.97 -6.39 5.28
C VAL A 48 -5.87 -7.80 4.73
N LYS A 49 -7.01 -8.43 4.44
CA LYS A 49 -7.06 -9.73 3.75
C LYS A 49 -6.94 -9.52 2.24
N LYS A 50 -6.46 -10.53 1.50
CA LYS A 50 -6.28 -10.48 0.03
C LYS A 50 -7.50 -9.93 -0.72
N ARG A 51 -8.71 -10.34 -0.32
CA ARG A 51 -9.98 -9.89 -0.94
C ARG A 51 -10.22 -8.38 -0.86
N ASP A 52 -9.60 -7.70 0.11
CA ASP A 52 -9.82 -6.29 0.42
C ASP A 52 -8.70 -5.39 -0.12
N PHE A 53 -7.63 -5.95 -0.70
CA PHE A 53 -6.43 -5.19 -1.12
C PHE A 53 -6.76 -4.01 -2.05
N VAL A 54 -7.43 -4.30 -3.17
CA VAL A 54 -7.76 -3.29 -4.19
C VAL A 54 -8.73 -2.24 -3.63
N LYS A 55 -9.78 -2.70 -2.95
CA LYS A 55 -10.77 -1.84 -2.30
C LYS A 55 -10.10 -0.84 -1.36
N GLU A 56 -9.15 -1.32 -0.57
CA GLU A 56 -8.49 -0.50 0.44
C GLU A 56 -7.42 0.42 -0.13
N ILE A 57 -6.72 0.02 -1.20
CA ILE A 57 -5.87 0.97 -1.94
C ILE A 57 -6.73 2.11 -2.49
N ILE A 58 -7.80 1.80 -3.23
CA ILE A 58 -8.67 2.81 -3.85
C ILE A 58 -9.30 3.74 -2.81
N LYS A 59 -9.76 3.19 -1.68
CA LYS A 59 -10.34 3.98 -0.58
C LYS A 59 -9.34 4.98 0.03
N ASN A 60 -8.05 4.69 -0.05
CA ASN A 60 -6.99 5.48 0.57
C ASN A 60 -6.13 6.26 -0.46
N LEU A 61 -6.50 6.26 -1.74
CA LEU A 61 -5.98 7.18 -2.76
C LEU A 61 -6.42 8.61 -2.44
#